data_AF-A0A538RFT1-F1
#
_entry.id   AF-A0A538RFT1-F1
#
_cell.length_a   1.000
_cell.length_b   1.000
_cell.length_c   1.000
_cell.angle_alpha   90.00
_cell.angle_beta   90.00
_cell.angle_gamma   90.00
#
_symmetry.space_group_name_H-M   'P 1'
#
loop_
_entity.id
_entity.type
_entity.pdbx_description
1 polymer ?
#
loop_
_entity_poly.entity_id
_entity_poly.type
_entity_poly.pdbx_seq_one_letter_code
_entity_poly.pdbx_strand_id
1 'polypeptide(L)'
;MALAHPVDSGEPIEHAVGHVRQRVTVPTAATAVVVAEGPTWHAFQLLHWAFVVLPIVAGANKFFQTLGPWQTSVAPLFSDLLGVSVRSISYTVGAAEGVMGIIVAFSPRIGGWLMAAWLWGIVVTQLIGPGYVDVALRDAALSLGALALARLAVQFDHAINPPVQRSRPEPIPQTVPSPRIAERSERAA
;
A
#
# COMPACT_ATOMS: atom_id res chain seq x y z
N MET A 1 19.32 91.48 -18.42
CA MET A 1 20.50 90.99 -17.68
C MET A 1 20.32 89.49 -17.53
N ALA A 2 20.89 88.74 -18.47
CA ALA A 2 20.78 87.29 -18.60
C ALA A 2 22.03 86.66 -17.97
N LEU A 3 21.87 85.65 -17.10
CA LEU A 3 22.99 84.85 -16.60
C LEU A 3 22.60 83.36 -16.57
N ALA A 4 23.17 82.66 -17.55
CA ALA A 4 23.58 81.25 -17.63
C ALA A 4 22.98 80.22 -16.64
N HIS A 5 22.26 79.25 -17.19
CA HIS A 5 22.18 77.89 -16.63
C HIS A 5 23.38 77.07 -17.12
N PRO A 6 24.18 76.44 -16.23
CA PRO A 6 25.18 75.47 -16.64
C PRO A 6 24.52 74.13 -17.01
N VAL A 7 24.98 73.59 -18.14
CA VAL A 7 24.75 72.24 -18.64
C VAL A 7 25.28 71.23 -17.61
N ASP A 8 24.40 70.43 -17.03
CA ASP A 8 24.79 69.27 -16.23
C ASP A 8 25.08 68.09 -17.17
N SER A 9 26.31 67.62 -17.07
CA SER A 9 26.94 66.60 -17.90
C SER A 9 26.47 65.21 -17.50
N GLY A 10 25.96 64.47 -18.48
CA GLY A 10 25.50 63.08 -18.42
C GLY A 10 26.05 62.21 -17.28
N GLU A 11 25.20 61.97 -16.29
CA GLU A 11 25.28 60.77 -15.48
C GLU A 11 24.81 59.58 -16.33
N PRO A 12 25.65 58.55 -16.56
CA PRO A 12 25.19 57.33 -17.19
C PRO A 12 24.12 56.70 -16.30
N ILE A 13 22.96 56.46 -16.91
CA ILE A 13 21.93 55.53 -16.43
C ILE A 13 22.55 54.13 -16.38
N GLU A 14 23.45 53.90 -15.41
CA GLU A 14 23.76 52.59 -14.89
C GLU A 14 22.49 52.10 -14.22
N HIS A 15 21.68 51.45 -15.06
CA HIS A 15 20.65 50.53 -14.68
C HIS A 15 21.17 49.69 -13.51
N ALA A 16 20.79 50.09 -12.31
CA ALA A 16 20.85 49.29 -11.11
C ALA A 16 19.87 48.12 -11.29
N VAL A 17 20.24 47.17 -12.15
CA VAL A 17 19.70 45.82 -12.16
C VAL A 17 20.28 45.17 -10.92
N GLY A 18 19.65 45.46 -9.78
CA GLY A 18 19.77 44.65 -8.60
C GLY A 18 19.29 43.25 -8.99
N HIS A 19 20.22 42.38 -9.35
CA HIS A 19 19.95 40.95 -9.44
C HIS A 19 19.55 40.50 -8.04
N VAL A 20 18.24 40.55 -7.74
CA VAL A 20 17.63 39.84 -6.63
C VAL A 20 17.91 38.38 -6.92
N ARG A 21 19.00 37.88 -6.35
CA ARG A 21 19.36 36.47 -6.34
C ARG A 21 18.30 35.81 -5.46
N GLN A 22 17.14 35.51 -6.03
CA GLN A 22 16.17 34.62 -5.41
C GLN A 22 16.92 33.33 -5.15
N ARG A 23 17.26 33.11 -3.87
CA ARG A 23 17.63 31.77 -3.43
C ARG A 23 16.42 30.92 -3.72
N VAL A 24 16.51 30.14 -4.79
CA VAL A 24 15.67 28.97 -4.97
C VAL A 24 16.03 28.05 -3.81
N THR A 25 15.34 28.20 -2.69
CA THR A 25 15.28 27.14 -1.69
C THR A 25 14.55 26.00 -2.37
N VAL A 26 15.32 25.07 -2.92
CA VAL A 26 14.82 23.76 -3.33
C VAL A 26 14.11 23.22 -2.08
N PRO A 27 12.79 22.99 -2.11
CA PRO A 27 12.13 22.36 -0.99
C PRO A 27 12.80 21.01 -0.81
N THR A 28 13.61 20.86 0.25
CA THR A 28 14.08 19.55 0.69
C THR A 28 12.82 18.72 0.79
N ALA A 29 12.69 17.70 -0.08
CA ALA A 29 11.51 16.86 -0.17
C ALA A 29 11.14 16.47 1.27
N ALA A 30 10.08 17.09 1.79
CA ALA A 30 9.63 16.82 3.14
C ALA A 30 9.32 15.33 3.13
N THR A 31 10.12 14.55 3.83
CA THR A 31 9.82 13.14 4.05
C THR A 31 8.54 13.18 4.86
N ALA A 32 7.40 13.04 4.18
CA ALA A 32 6.11 13.01 4.83
C ALA A 32 6.18 11.85 5.82
N VAL A 33 6.27 12.18 7.10
CA VAL A 33 6.14 11.19 8.15
C VAL A 33 4.71 10.70 8.02
N VAL A 34 4.53 9.53 7.40
CA VAL A 34 3.26 8.84 7.36
C VAL A 34 2.98 8.44 8.80
N VAL A 35 2.21 9.26 9.50
CA VAL A 35 1.72 8.93 10.83
C VAL A 35 0.83 7.71 10.66
N ALA A 36 1.25 6.57 11.22
CA ALA A 36 0.51 5.31 11.18
C ALA A 36 -0.87 5.38 11.84
N GLU A 37 -1.29 6.54 12.35
CA GLU A 37 -2.60 6.80 12.97
C GLU A 37 -3.49 7.76 12.16
N GLY A 38 -3.19 7.99 10.88
CA GLY A 38 -3.99 8.85 10.00
C GLY A 38 -5.21 8.17 9.35
N PRO A 39 -6.06 8.91 8.63
CA PRO A 39 -7.19 8.35 7.87
C PRO A 39 -6.82 7.22 6.89
N THR A 40 -5.61 7.26 6.34
CA THR A 40 -5.06 6.24 5.43
C THR A 40 -4.91 4.87 6.11
N TRP A 41 -4.48 4.86 7.38
CA TRP A 41 -4.39 3.63 8.17
C TRP A 41 -5.77 3.05 8.47
N HIS A 42 -6.74 3.91 8.83
CA HIS A 42 -8.12 3.48 9.03
C HIS A 42 -8.74 2.87 7.77
N ALA A 43 -8.55 3.52 6.61
CA ALA A 43 -9.02 3.00 5.33
C ALA A 43 -8.38 1.63 5.00
N PHE A 44 -7.07 1.50 5.24
CA PHE A 44 -6.37 0.22 5.09
C PHE A 44 -6.96 -0.86 6.01
N GLN A 45 -7.13 -0.57 7.30
CA GLN A 45 -7.68 -1.54 8.27
C GLN A 45 -9.10 -1.98 7.91
N LEU A 46 -9.95 -1.04 7.49
CA LEU A 46 -11.32 -1.35 7.06
C LEU A 46 -11.31 -2.29 5.85
N LEU A 47 -10.52 -1.97 4.82
CA LEU A 47 -10.40 -2.83 3.63
C LEU A 47 -9.79 -4.18 3.98
N HIS A 48 -8.72 -4.20 4.78
CA HIS A 48 -8.05 -5.42 5.20
C HIS A 48 -9.05 -6.36 5.87
N TRP A 49 -9.71 -5.91 6.94
CA TRP A 49 -10.64 -6.77 7.67
C TRP A 49 -11.87 -7.15 6.86
N ALA A 50 -12.39 -6.26 6.01
CA ALA A 50 -13.47 -6.60 5.09
C ALA A 50 -13.07 -7.76 4.15
N PHE A 51 -11.89 -7.67 3.52
CA PHE A 51 -11.39 -8.70 2.59
C PHE A 51 -10.80 -9.95 3.27
N VAL A 52 -10.65 -9.94 4.60
CA VAL A 52 -10.39 -11.17 5.39
C VAL A 52 -11.70 -11.84 5.77
N VAL A 53 -12.60 -11.09 6.42
CA VAL A 53 -13.80 -11.65 7.05
C VAL A 53 -14.82 -12.06 6.01
N LEU A 54 -15.12 -11.20 5.03
CA LEU A 54 -16.19 -11.47 4.06
C LEU A 54 -15.94 -12.74 3.24
N PRO A 55 -14.74 -12.99 2.68
CA PRO A 55 -14.48 -14.23 1.92
C PRO A 55 -14.49 -15.48 2.81
N ILE A 56 -13.98 -15.40 4.04
CA ILE A 56 -14.01 -16.54 4.98
C ILE A 56 -15.45 -16.91 5.32
N VAL A 57 -16.29 -15.92 5.62
CA VAL A 57 -17.72 -16.14 5.92
C VAL A 57 -18.46 -16.65 4.68
N ALA A 58 -18.20 -16.07 3.50
CA ALA A 58 -18.79 -16.51 2.24
C ALA A 58 -18.41 -17.96 1.89
N GLY A 59 -17.15 -18.32 2.10
CA GLY A 59 -16.64 -19.67 1.90
C GLY A 59 -17.25 -20.65 2.89
N ALA A 60 -17.26 -20.32 4.18
CA ALA A 60 -17.90 -21.12 5.23
C ALA A 60 -19.39 -21.37 4.93
N ASN A 61 -20.12 -20.34 4.47
CA ASN A 61 -21.52 -20.50 4.07
C ASN A 61 -21.70 -21.56 2.96
N LYS A 62 -20.77 -21.69 2.00
CA LYS A 62 -20.86 -22.72 0.95
C LYS A 62 -20.72 -24.14 1.50
N PHE A 63 -20.08 -24.33 2.66
CA PHE A 63 -20.01 -25.61 3.37
C PHE A 63 -21.22 -25.87 4.27
N PHE A 64 -21.63 -24.86 5.05
CA PHE A 64 -22.66 -25.01 6.08
C PHE A 64 -24.10 -24.69 5.60
N GLN A 65 -24.25 -24.14 4.40
CA GLN A 65 -25.54 -23.72 3.80
C GLN A 65 -26.37 -22.78 4.70
N THR A 66 -25.71 -22.03 5.58
CA THR A 66 -26.35 -21.27 6.67
C THR A 66 -27.07 -20.00 6.24
N LEU A 67 -26.81 -19.46 5.04
CA LEU A 67 -27.43 -18.24 4.49
C LEU A 67 -28.44 -18.52 3.36
N GLY A 68 -28.97 -19.75 3.27
CA GLY A 68 -30.00 -20.14 2.28
C GLY A 68 -29.44 -20.75 0.98
N PRO A 69 -30.27 -21.46 0.20
CA PRO A 69 -29.80 -22.27 -0.93
C PRO A 69 -29.38 -21.40 -2.13
N TRP A 70 -28.11 -20.98 -2.18
CA TRP A 70 -27.46 -20.47 -3.39
C TRP A 70 -27.49 -21.46 -4.58
N GLN A 71 -27.85 -22.72 -4.29
CA GLN A 71 -27.93 -23.82 -5.25
C GLN A 71 -28.98 -23.61 -6.35
N THR A 72 -29.96 -22.72 -6.17
CA THR A 72 -31.06 -22.57 -7.14
C THR A 72 -30.81 -21.56 -8.26
N SER A 73 -29.79 -20.68 -8.17
CA SER A 73 -29.70 -19.52 -9.09
C SER A 73 -28.55 -19.53 -10.10
N VAL A 74 -27.41 -20.20 -9.84
CA VAL A 74 -26.20 -20.13 -10.71
C VAL A 74 -25.79 -21.51 -11.26
N ALA A 75 -26.51 -22.54 -10.83
CA ALA A 75 -26.13 -23.94 -10.90
C ALA A 75 -26.16 -24.61 -12.29
N PRO A 76 -27.16 -24.39 -13.17
CA PRO A 76 -27.29 -25.20 -14.39
C PRO A 76 -26.17 -24.96 -15.40
N LEU A 77 -25.78 -23.69 -15.62
CA LEU A 77 -24.83 -23.35 -16.69
C LEU A 77 -23.44 -23.98 -16.49
N PHE A 78 -22.94 -23.99 -15.25
CA PHE A 78 -21.62 -24.55 -14.95
C PHE A 78 -21.62 -26.08 -14.84
N SER A 79 -22.70 -26.69 -14.31
CA SER A 79 -22.82 -28.15 -14.32
C SER A 79 -22.92 -28.69 -15.73
N ASP A 80 -23.61 -27.98 -16.62
CA ASP A 80 -23.82 -28.40 -18.00
C ASP A 80 -22.55 -28.22 -18.85
N LEU A 81 -21.74 -27.19 -18.57
CA LEU A 81 -20.47 -26.95 -19.26
C LEU A 81 -19.31 -27.84 -18.78
N LEU A 82 -19.21 -28.11 -17.47
CA LEU A 82 -18.07 -28.82 -16.89
C LEU A 82 -18.36 -30.30 -16.58
N GLY A 83 -19.62 -30.73 -16.64
CA GLY A 83 -20.03 -32.10 -16.29
C GLY A 83 -19.81 -32.45 -14.81
N VAL A 84 -19.59 -31.44 -13.96
CA VAL A 84 -19.31 -31.62 -12.52
C VAL A 84 -20.53 -31.18 -11.72
N SER A 85 -20.81 -31.89 -10.63
CA SER A 85 -21.94 -31.54 -9.77
C SER A 85 -21.82 -30.12 -9.20
N VAL A 86 -22.94 -29.40 -9.16
CA VAL A 86 -23.09 -28.06 -8.57
C VAL A 86 -22.55 -28.00 -7.14
N ARG A 87 -22.74 -29.09 -6.38
CA ARG A 87 -22.24 -29.24 -5.01
C ARG A 87 -20.71 -29.23 -4.97
N SER A 88 -20.06 -29.96 -5.86
CA SER A 88 -18.59 -30.00 -5.93
C SER A 88 -18.01 -28.64 -6.32
N ILE A 89 -18.63 -27.96 -7.30
CA ILE A 89 -18.23 -26.60 -7.71
C ILE A 89 -18.35 -25.65 -6.52
N SER A 90 -19.47 -25.70 -5.80
CA SER A 90 -19.71 -24.85 -4.63
C SER A 90 -18.67 -25.05 -3.52
N TYR A 91 -18.27 -26.30 -3.24
CA TYR A 91 -17.23 -26.59 -2.25
C TYR A 91 -15.85 -26.12 -2.69
N THR A 92 -15.48 -26.30 -3.95
CA THR A 92 -14.21 -25.81 -4.49
C THR A 92 -14.12 -24.29 -4.40
N VAL A 93 -15.18 -23.58 -4.82
CA VAL A 93 -15.24 -22.11 -4.71
C VAL A 93 -15.19 -21.68 -3.24
N GLY A 94 -15.90 -22.37 -2.35
CA GLY A 94 -15.88 -22.05 -0.91
C GLY A 94 -14.51 -22.24 -0.28
N ALA A 95 -13.77 -23.29 -0.65
CA ALA A 95 -12.39 -23.49 -0.22
C ALA A 95 -11.47 -22.38 -0.74
N ALA A 96 -11.60 -22.02 -2.03
CA ALA A 96 -10.80 -20.96 -2.64
C ALA A 96 -11.03 -19.60 -1.95
N GLU A 97 -12.27 -19.24 -1.64
CA GLU A 97 -12.62 -18.01 -0.91
C GLU A 97 -12.03 -17.98 0.50
N GLY A 98 -12.11 -19.08 1.24
CA GLY A 98 -11.48 -19.22 2.55
C GLY A 98 -9.97 -19.03 2.49
N VAL A 99 -9.31 -19.70 1.54
CA VAL A 99 -7.86 -19.58 1.32
C VAL A 99 -7.48 -18.16 0.93
N MET A 100 -8.22 -17.50 0.04
CA MET A 100 -7.96 -16.11 -0.33
C MET A 100 -8.09 -15.16 0.86
N GLY A 101 -9.12 -15.32 1.70
CA GLY A 101 -9.27 -14.52 2.92
C GLY A 101 -8.09 -14.70 3.89
N ILE A 102 -7.59 -15.93 4.02
CA ILE A 102 -6.37 -16.22 4.80
C ILE A 102 -5.14 -15.55 4.18
N ILE A 103 -4.97 -15.63 2.86
CA ILE A 103 -3.85 -14.96 2.16
C ILE A 103 -3.90 -13.44 2.38
N VAL A 104 -5.07 -12.82 2.31
CA VAL A 104 -5.23 -11.38 2.58
C VAL A 104 -4.83 -11.05 4.02
N ALA A 105 -5.18 -11.89 4.99
CA ALA A 105 -4.87 -11.66 6.40
C ALA A 105 -3.36 -11.54 6.66
N PHE A 106 -2.56 -12.40 6.03
CA PHE A 106 -1.11 -12.45 6.24
C PHE A 106 -0.30 -11.68 5.19
N SER A 107 -0.88 -11.43 4.03
CA SER A 107 -0.20 -10.83 2.87
C SER A 107 -1.18 -9.98 2.07
N PRO A 108 -1.72 -8.88 2.66
CA PRO A 108 -2.79 -8.09 2.04
C PRO A 108 -2.41 -7.50 0.68
N ARG A 109 -1.12 -7.24 0.45
CA ARG A 109 -0.62 -6.80 -0.85
C ARG A 109 -0.86 -7.85 -1.94
N ILE A 110 -0.45 -9.09 -1.69
CA ILE A 110 -0.59 -10.19 -2.65
C ILE A 110 -2.05 -10.61 -2.73
N GLY A 111 -2.70 -10.76 -1.57
CA GLY A 111 -4.10 -11.13 -1.45
C GLY A 111 -5.04 -10.16 -2.18
N GLY A 112 -4.79 -8.85 -2.11
CA GLY A 112 -5.59 -7.86 -2.83
C GLY A 112 -5.52 -8.00 -4.36
N TRP A 113 -4.34 -8.26 -4.92
CA TRP A 113 -4.21 -8.54 -6.36
C TRP A 113 -4.88 -9.84 -6.77
N LEU A 114 -4.69 -10.90 -5.98
CA LEU A 114 -5.32 -12.20 -6.22
C LEU A 114 -6.84 -12.08 -6.21
N MET A 115 -7.39 -11.38 -5.21
CA MET A 115 -8.83 -11.14 -5.07
C MET A 115 -9.38 -10.32 -6.24
N ALA A 116 -8.67 -9.28 -6.68
CA ALA A 116 -9.10 -8.47 -7.82
C ALA A 116 -9.15 -9.29 -9.12
N ALA A 117 -8.11 -10.10 -9.39
CA ALA A 117 -8.08 -10.97 -10.56
C ALA A 117 -9.20 -12.02 -10.54
N TRP A 118 -9.45 -12.61 -9.37
CA TRP A 118 -10.56 -13.55 -9.16
C TRP A 118 -11.92 -12.90 -9.43
N LEU A 119 -12.16 -11.73 -8.84
CA LEU A 119 -13.42 -10.99 -9.02
C LEU A 119 -13.64 -10.58 -10.48
N TRP A 120 -12.60 -10.22 -11.24
CA TRP A 120 -12.75 -9.97 -12.67
C TRP A 120 -13.19 -11.20 -13.46
N GLY A 121 -12.70 -12.39 -13.12
CA GLY A 121 -13.18 -13.64 -13.71
C GLY A 121 -14.69 -13.85 -13.45
N ILE A 122 -15.15 -13.55 -12.24
CA ILE A 122 -16.58 -13.59 -11.89
C ILE A 122 -17.36 -12.55 -12.69
N VAL A 123 -16.91 -11.29 -12.71
CA VAL A 123 -17.56 -10.20 -13.45
C VAL A 123 -17.74 -10.56 -14.92
N VAL A 124 -16.71 -11.08 -15.58
CA VAL A 124 -16.78 -11.49 -16.99
C VAL A 124 -17.82 -12.59 -17.19
N THR A 125 -17.84 -13.60 -16.31
CA THR A 125 -18.86 -14.67 -16.35
C THR A 125 -20.27 -14.10 -16.22
N GLN A 126 -20.47 -13.19 -15.28
CA GLN A 126 -21.77 -12.56 -15.00
C GLN A 126 -22.24 -11.67 -16.15
N LEU A 127 -21.32 -11.00 -16.87
CA LEU A 127 -21.65 -10.20 -18.04
C LEU A 127 -22.03 -11.04 -19.27
N ILE A 128 -21.55 -12.29 -19.34
CA ILE A 128 -21.94 -13.25 -20.38
C ILE A 128 -23.32 -13.84 -20.07
N GLY A 129 -23.65 -14.04 -18.80
CA GLY A 129 -24.94 -14.56 -18.34
C GLY A 129 -26.08 -13.52 -18.42
N PRO A 130 -27.27 -13.87 -18.93
CA PRO A 130 -28.39 -12.92 -18.97
C PRO A 130 -28.91 -12.59 -17.56
N GLY A 131 -29.10 -11.31 -17.26
CA GLY A 131 -29.79 -10.84 -16.05
C GLY A 131 -28.92 -10.53 -14.82
N TYR A 132 -27.58 -10.55 -14.93
CA TYR A 132 -26.68 -10.37 -13.79
C TYR A 132 -25.86 -9.07 -13.80
N VAL A 133 -26.21 -8.09 -14.62
CA VAL A 133 -25.43 -6.84 -14.79
C VAL A 133 -25.30 -6.06 -13.48
N ASP A 134 -26.36 -5.96 -12.68
CA ASP A 134 -26.32 -5.26 -11.39
C ASP A 134 -25.36 -5.94 -10.40
N VAL A 135 -25.30 -7.28 -10.43
CA VAL A 135 -24.37 -8.07 -9.61
C VAL A 135 -22.95 -7.89 -10.11
N ALA A 136 -22.73 -7.94 -11.43
CA ALA A 136 -21.43 -7.72 -12.06
C ALA A 136 -20.86 -6.35 -11.69
N LEU A 137 -21.69 -5.30 -11.63
CA LEU A 137 -21.24 -3.96 -11.25
C LEU A 137 -20.79 -3.90 -9.77
N ARG A 138 -21.46 -4.62 -8.87
CA ARG A 138 -21.06 -4.74 -7.47
C ARG A 138 -19.73 -5.46 -7.33
N ASP A 139 -19.57 -6.58 -8.04
CA ASP A 139 -18.33 -7.36 -8.01
C ASP A 139 -17.17 -6.56 -8.63
N ALA A 140 -17.44 -5.75 -9.66
CA ALA A 140 -16.47 -4.81 -10.20
C ALA A 140 -16.07 -3.75 -9.15
N ALA A 141 -17.01 -3.18 -8.40
CA ALA A 141 -16.70 -2.24 -7.32
C ALA A 141 -15.87 -2.90 -6.19
N LEU A 142 -16.18 -4.14 -5.82
CA LEU A 142 -15.36 -4.92 -4.87
C LEU A 142 -13.95 -5.15 -5.41
N SER A 143 -13.79 -5.42 -6.71
CA SER A 143 -12.46 -5.59 -7.31
C SER A 143 -11.61 -4.32 -7.17
N LEU A 144 -12.22 -3.14 -7.34
CA LEU A 144 -11.55 -1.86 -7.12
C LEU A 144 -11.16 -1.65 -5.65
N GLY A 145 -12.02 -2.09 -4.71
CA GLY A 145 -11.70 -2.13 -3.28
C GLY A 145 -10.48 -3.03 -2.98
N ALA A 146 -10.39 -4.19 -3.63
CA ALA A 146 -9.26 -5.10 -3.48
C ALA A 146 -7.96 -4.51 -4.07
N LEU A 147 -8.05 -3.80 -5.21
CA LEU A 147 -6.92 -3.06 -5.77
C LEU A 147 -6.47 -1.92 -4.85
N ALA A 148 -7.42 -1.18 -4.26
CA ALA A 148 -7.11 -0.15 -3.27
C ALA A 148 -6.38 -0.74 -2.05
N LEU A 149 -6.85 -1.88 -1.54
CA LEU A 149 -6.16 -2.62 -0.48
C LEU A 149 -4.73 -2.99 -0.90
N ALA A 150 -4.55 -3.58 -2.08
CA ALA A 150 -3.23 -3.98 -2.58
C ALA A 150 -2.26 -2.80 -2.69
N ARG A 151 -2.77 -1.61 -3.06
CA ARG A 151 -1.97 -0.37 -3.15
C ARG A 151 -1.64 0.21 -1.79
N LEU A 152 -2.60 0.26 -0.86
CA LEU A 152 -2.39 0.74 0.51
C LEU A 152 -1.44 -0.18 1.29
N ALA A 153 -1.54 -1.49 1.09
CA ALA A 153 -0.68 -2.48 1.73
C ALA A 153 0.81 -2.23 1.47
N VAL A 154 1.20 -1.59 0.36
CA VAL A 154 2.60 -1.24 0.09
C VAL A 154 3.18 -0.31 1.16
N GLN A 155 2.38 0.60 1.72
CA GLN A 155 2.82 1.48 2.81
C GLN A 155 2.85 0.78 4.17
N PHE A 156 2.01 -0.23 4.38
CA PHE A 156 1.74 -0.82 5.70
C PHE A 156 2.25 -2.26 5.88
N ASP A 157 2.86 -2.86 4.85
CA ASP A 157 3.37 -4.24 4.87
C ASP A 157 4.36 -4.49 6.03
N HIS A 158 5.15 -3.48 6.37
CA HIS A 158 6.14 -3.54 7.47
C HIS A 158 5.49 -3.55 8.86
N ALA A 159 4.27 -3.01 9.00
CA ALA A 159 3.55 -3.05 10.27
C ALA A 159 2.97 -4.45 10.55
N ILE A 160 2.66 -5.19 9.49
CA ILE A 160 2.09 -6.54 9.58
C ILE A 160 3.19 -7.60 9.68
N ASN A 161 4.29 -7.42 8.94
CA ASN A 161 5.47 -8.28 9.00
C ASN A 161 6.69 -7.46 9.46
N PRO A 162 6.93 -7.33 10.78
CA PRO A 162 8.12 -6.65 11.26
C PRO A 162 9.37 -7.39 10.78
N PRO A 163 10.38 -6.69 10.23
CA PRO A 163 11.62 -7.33 9.84
C PRO A 163 12.23 -8.00 11.07
N VAL A 164 12.68 -9.25 10.93
CA VAL A 164 13.48 -9.93 11.94
C VAL A 164 14.67 -9.03 12.25
N GLN A 165 14.65 -8.35 13.40
CA GLN A 165 15.77 -7.58 13.89
C GLN A 165 16.91 -8.57 14.12
N ARG A 166 17.77 -8.74 13.10
CA ARG A 166 19.08 -9.32 13.33
C ARG A 166 19.79 -8.34 14.24
N SER A 167 19.96 -8.72 15.50
CA SER A 167 20.79 -8.01 16.46
C SER A 167 22.07 -7.62 15.75
N ARG A 168 22.21 -6.32 15.46
CA ARG A 168 23.44 -5.75 14.90
C ARG A 168 24.57 -6.26 15.79
N PRO A 169 25.61 -6.92 15.26
CA PRO A 169 26.75 -7.32 16.08
C PRO A 169 27.24 -6.08 16.82
N GLU A 170 27.19 -6.12 18.15
CA GLU A 170 27.67 -5.02 18.97
C GLU A 170 29.11 -4.72 18.54
N PRO A 171 29.48 -3.47 18.26
CA PRO A 171 30.86 -3.14 17.97
C PRO A 171 31.69 -3.62 19.15
N ILE A 172 32.54 -4.63 18.94
CA ILE A 172 33.44 -5.13 19.98
C ILE A 172 34.13 -3.89 20.56
N PRO A 173 34.00 -3.63 21.88
CA PRO A 173 34.66 -2.49 22.50
C PRO A 173 36.13 -2.54 22.13
N GLN A 174 36.57 -1.60 21.28
CA GLN A 174 38.00 -1.44 21.05
C GLN A 174 38.57 -0.99 22.38
N THR A 175 39.26 -1.90 23.06
CA THR A 175 39.99 -1.59 24.29
C THR A 175 40.99 -0.50 23.95
N VAL A 176 40.64 0.75 24.22
CA VAL A 176 41.55 1.89 24.10
C VAL A 176 42.72 1.60 25.06
N PRO A 177 43.96 1.47 24.57
CA PRO A 177 45.11 1.25 25.43
C PRO A 177 45.18 2.39 26.44
N SER A 178 45.10 2.07 27.73
CA SER A 178 45.21 3.06 28.79
C SER A 178 46.57 3.78 28.69
N PRO A 179 46.64 5.13 28.67
CA PRO A 179 47.90 5.88 28.55
C PRO A 179 48.90 5.69 29.70
N ARG A 180 48.54 4.87 30.71
CA ARG A 180 49.20 4.83 32.02
C ARG A 180 50.51 4.03 32.07
N ILE A 181 50.98 3.47 30.95
CA ILE A 181 52.22 2.67 30.90
C ILE A 181 53.41 3.49 30.38
N ALA A 182 53.20 4.56 29.60
CA ALA A 182 54.30 5.35 29.04
C ALA A 182 55.06 6.16 30.11
N GLU A 183 54.35 6.84 31.02
CA GLU A 183 54.99 7.72 32.03
C GLU A 183 55.80 7.00 33.11
N ARG A 184 55.58 5.69 33.33
CA ARG A 184 56.32 4.95 34.36
C ARG A 184 57.74 4.57 33.91
N SER A 185 58.00 4.55 32.61
CA SER A 185 59.30 4.18 32.04
C SER A 185 60.32 5.33 32.03
N GLU A 186 59.87 6.59 32.01
CA GLU A 186 60.76 7.76 32.01
C GLU A 186 61.24 8.17 33.40
N ARG A 187 60.59 7.71 34.47
CA ARG A 187 60.99 8.02 35.86
C ARG A 187 62.02 7.05 36.46
N ALA A 188 62.57 6.14 35.64
CA ALA A 188 63.49 5.09 36.08
C ALA A 188 64.87 5.14 35.38
N ALA A 189 65.20 6.23 34.68
CA ALA A 189 66.53 6.51 34.12
C ALA A 189 67.10 7.78 34.75
#